data_AF-A0A949FW35-F1
#
_entry.id   AF-A0A949FW35-F1
#
_cell.length_a   1.000
_cell.length_b   1.000
_cell.length_c   1.000
_cell.angle_alpha   90.00
_cell.angle_beta   90.00
_cell.angle_gamma   90.00
#
_symmetry.space_group_name_H-M   'P 1'
#
loop_
_entity.id
_entity.type
_entity.pdbx_description
1 polymer ?
#
loop_
_entity_poly.entity_id
_entity_poly.type
_entity_poly.pdbx_seq_one_letter_code
_entity_poly.pdbx_strand_id
1 'polypeptide(L)'
;LATGLGEIDVQRVLAALASAAEPVEVHFRWRPQLPDPADELVLEAAVNGQADALITHNIRDFAAAAKRFKLRVATPGDYLEELIS
;
A
#
# COMPACT_ATOMS: atom_id res chain seq x y z
N LEU A 1 17.14 -18.48 7.01
CA LEU A 1 16.58 -17.13 6.75
C LEU A 1 17.12 -16.18 7.81
N ALA A 2 17.51 -14.95 7.46
CA ALA A 2 18.28 -14.02 8.30
C ALA A 2 17.57 -13.55 9.60
N THR A 3 16.30 -13.88 9.78
CA THR A 3 15.48 -13.54 10.96
C THR A 3 15.37 -14.67 11.98
N GLY A 4 15.83 -15.89 11.66
CA GLY A 4 15.63 -17.08 12.51
C GLY A 4 14.19 -17.63 12.54
N LEU A 5 13.26 -17.00 11.82
CA LEU A 5 11.85 -17.38 11.78
C LEU A 5 11.63 -18.62 10.91
N GLY A 6 10.80 -19.55 11.41
CA GLY A 6 10.33 -20.71 10.66
C GLY A 6 9.04 -20.42 9.90
N GLU A 7 8.61 -21.38 9.07
CA GLU A 7 7.36 -21.28 8.29
C GLU A 7 6.14 -21.04 9.20
N ILE A 8 6.10 -21.68 10.37
CA ILE A 8 5.01 -21.50 11.35
C ILE A 8 4.95 -20.05 11.85
N ASP A 9 6.09 -19.41 12.07
CA ASP A 9 6.12 -18.02 12.55
C ASP A 9 5.61 -17.06 11.47
N VAL A 10 5.98 -17.31 10.20
CA VAL A 10 5.45 -16.57 9.05
C VAL A 10 3.94 -16.72 8.97
N GLN A 11 3.42 -17.94 9.07
CA GLN A 11 1.97 -18.20 9.04
C GLN A 11 1.23 -17.48 10.18
N ARG A 12 1.80 -17.44 11.39
CA ARG A 12 1.20 -16.72 12.52
C ARG A 12 1.13 -15.22 12.27
N VAL A 13 2.20 -14.61 11.74
CA VAL A 13 2.22 -13.18 11.43
C VAL A 13 1.20 -12.86 10.35
N LEU A 14 1.13 -13.66 9.28
CA LEU A 14 0.16 -13.45 8.19
C LEU A 14 -1.28 -13.64 8.67
N ALA A 15 -1.55 -14.64 9.52
CA ALA A 15 -2.88 -14.85 10.09
C ALA A 15 -3.29 -13.70 11.01
N ALA A 16 -2.38 -13.18 11.83
CA ALA A 16 -2.65 -12.02 12.68
C ALA A 16 -2.93 -10.76 11.84
N LEU A 17 -2.15 -10.53 10.79
CA LEU A 17 -2.37 -9.41 9.86
C LEU A 17 -3.73 -9.54 9.16
N ALA A 18 -4.07 -10.71 8.62
CA ALA A 18 -5.35 -10.95 7.96
C ALA A 18 -6.54 -10.80 8.92
N SER A 19 -6.39 -11.22 10.17
CA SER A 19 -7.41 -11.04 11.21
C SER A 19 -7.65 -9.57 11.58
N ALA A 20 -6.65 -8.70 11.41
CA ALA A 20 -6.75 -7.27 11.69
C ALA A 20 -7.15 -6.44 10.46
N ALA A 21 -7.12 -7.03 9.27
CA ALA A 21 -7.42 -6.36 8.02
C ALA A 21 -8.92 -6.41 7.70
N GLU A 22 -9.40 -5.37 7.01
CA GLU A 22 -10.72 -5.39 6.38
C GLU A 22 -10.61 -5.97 4.96
N PRO A 23 -11.42 -6.97 4.59
CA PRO A 23 -11.41 -7.52 3.24
C PRO A 23 -11.97 -6.51 2.24
N VAL A 24 -11.20 -6.23 1.19
CA VAL A 24 -11.60 -5.35 0.10
C VAL A 24 -11.92 -6.19 -1.14
N GLU A 25 -13.15 -6.10 -1.64
CA GLU A 25 -13.52 -6.72 -2.91
C GLU A 25 -13.05 -5.86 -4.08
N VAL A 26 -12.22 -6.43 -4.95
CA VAL A 26 -11.68 -5.72 -6.12
C VAL A 26 -12.71 -5.74 -7.24
N HIS A 27 -13.44 -4.63 -7.39
CA HIS A 27 -14.48 -4.50 -8.41
C HIS A 27 -13.94 -4.10 -9.79
N PHE A 28 -12.77 -3.45 -9.85
CA PHE A 28 -12.20 -2.92 -11.09
C PHE A 28 -10.70 -3.18 -11.18
N ARG A 29 -10.24 -3.56 -12.38
CA ARG A 29 -8.81 -3.67 -12.71
C ARG A 29 -8.36 -2.37 -13.37
N TRP A 30 -7.53 -1.59 -12.68
CA TRP A 30 -7.13 -0.25 -13.12
C TRP A 30 -5.89 -0.24 -14.00
N ARG A 31 -5.10 -1.32 -13.95
CA ARG A 31 -3.79 -1.40 -14.62
C ARG A 31 -3.90 -1.35 -16.16
N PRO A 32 -2.96 -0.71 -16.86
CA PRO A 32 -1.77 -0.02 -16.32
C PRO A 32 -2.04 1.46 -15.99
N GLN A 33 -1.44 1.96 -14.92
CA GLN A 33 -1.48 3.37 -14.49
C GLN A 33 -0.09 3.94 -14.18
N LEU A 34 0.92 3.09 -13.97
CA LEU A 34 2.24 3.50 -13.47
C LEU A 34 3.37 3.22 -14.48
N PRO A 35 4.50 3.96 -14.39
CA PRO A 35 5.69 3.69 -15.19
C PRO A 35 6.35 2.34 -14.85
N ASP A 36 6.33 1.95 -13.57
CA ASP A 36 6.85 0.66 -13.11
C ASP A 36 5.69 -0.35 -12.93
N PRO A 37 5.64 -1.43 -13.73
CA PRO A 37 4.63 -2.49 -13.57
C PRO A 37 4.64 -3.18 -12.20
N ALA A 38 5.77 -3.19 -11.49
CA ALA A 38 5.87 -3.80 -10.17
C ALA A 38 5.07 -3.05 -9.10
N ASP A 39 4.90 -1.74 -9.28
CA ASP A 39 4.19 -0.86 -8.35
C ASP A 39 2.67 -0.88 -8.53
N GLU A 40 2.19 -1.44 -9.65
CA GLU A 40 0.77 -1.42 -10.02
C GLU A 40 -0.14 -2.09 -8.99
N LEU A 41 0.31 -3.17 -8.36
CA LEU A 41 -0.46 -3.86 -7.31
C LEU A 41 -0.64 -2.99 -6.07
N VAL A 42 0.34 -2.14 -5.76
CA VAL A 42 0.30 -1.24 -4.60
C VAL A 42 -0.73 -0.14 -4.83
N LEU A 43 -0.73 0.48 -6.02
CA LEU A 43 -1.74 1.47 -6.39
C LEU A 43 -3.13 0.85 -6.46
N GLU A 44 -3.27 -0.33 -7.08
CA GLU A 44 -4.55 -1.03 -7.22
C GLU A 44 -5.15 -1.36 -5.83
N ALA A 45 -4.32 -1.77 -4.87
CA ALA A 45 -4.74 -2.01 -3.49
C ALA A 45 -5.21 -0.72 -2.80
N ALA A 46 -4.44 0.37 -2.89
CA ALA A 46 -4.78 1.64 -2.26
C ALA A 46 -6.09 2.23 -2.82
N VAL A 47 -6.29 2.16 -4.14
CA VAL A 47 -7.48 2.71 -4.80
C VAL A 47 -8.72 1.86 -4.52
N ASN A 48 -8.64 0.53 -4.66
CA ASN A 48 -9.79 -0.32 -4.37
C ASN A 48 -10.15 -0.33 -2.88
N GLY A 49 -9.14 -0.24 -2.01
CA GLY A 49 -9.34 -0.17 -0.55
C GLY A 49 -9.71 1.21 -0.03
N GLN A 50 -9.89 2.20 -0.92
CA GLN A 50 -10.21 3.58 -0.55
C GLN A 50 -9.27 4.14 0.54
N ALA A 51 -7.97 3.83 0.43
CA ALA A 51 -7.00 4.23 1.42
C ALA A 51 -6.92 5.76 1.55
N ASP A 52 -6.84 6.26 2.78
CA ASP A 52 -6.67 7.69 3.05
C ASP A 52 -5.35 8.23 2.46
N ALA A 53 -4.31 7.41 2.43
CA ALA A 53 -3.02 7.72 1.84
C ALA A 53 -2.23 6.47 1.40
N LEU A 54 -1.39 6.63 0.39
CA LEU A 54 -0.31 5.70 0.03
C LEU A 54 1.01 6.26 0.55
N ILE A 55 1.57 5.61 1.56
CA ILE A 55 2.81 6.04 2.21
C ILE A 55 3.99 5.30 1.57
N THR A 56 4.91 6.02 0.93
CA THR A 56 6.07 5.42 0.23
C THR A 56 7.23 6.40 0.11
N HIS A 57 8.46 5.88 0.00
CA HIS A 57 9.60 6.69 -0.44
C HIS A 57 9.63 6.89 -1.96
N ASN A 58 8.92 6.05 -2.73
CA ASN A 58 8.90 6.12 -4.20
C ASN A 58 7.84 7.10 -4.73
N ILE A 59 7.78 8.33 -4.20
CA ILE A 59 6.71 9.30 -4.53
C ILE A 59 6.59 9.54 -6.05
N ARG A 60 7.73 9.64 -6.73
CA ARG A 60 7.83 10.00 -8.15
C ARG A 60 6.98 9.08 -9.03
N ASP A 61 7.04 7.78 -8.77
CA ASP A 61 6.44 6.80 -9.68
C ASP A 61 4.91 6.76 -9.52
N PHE A 62 4.40 7.11 -8.34
CA PHE A 62 2.96 7.17 -8.05
C PHE A 62 2.31 8.54 -8.29
N ALA A 63 3.08 9.63 -8.29
CA ALA A 63 2.55 11.01 -8.25
C ALA A 63 1.57 11.35 -9.38
N ALA A 64 1.78 10.83 -10.59
CA ALA A 64 0.90 11.09 -11.73
C ALA A 64 -0.45 10.38 -11.59
N ALA A 65 -0.43 9.08 -11.29
CA ALA A 65 -1.66 8.27 -11.12
C ALA A 65 -2.43 8.69 -9.86
N ALA A 66 -1.73 9.00 -8.77
CA ALA A 66 -2.33 9.45 -7.53
C ALA A 66 -3.27 10.66 -7.71
N LYS A 67 -2.86 11.65 -8.51
CA LYS A 67 -3.70 12.81 -8.86
C LYS A 67 -5.00 12.40 -9.55
N ARG A 68 -4.94 11.42 -10.47
CA ARG A 68 -6.11 10.90 -11.20
C ARG A 68 -7.11 10.23 -10.25
N PHE A 69 -6.63 9.46 -9.29
CA PHE A 69 -7.46 8.76 -8.32
C PHE A 69 -7.81 9.58 -7.07
N LYS A 70 -7.34 10.84 -6.99
CA LYS A 70 -7.43 11.68 -5.78
C LYS A 70 -6.86 10.99 -4.54
N LEU A 71 -5.86 10.13 -4.75
CA LEU A 71 -5.15 9.42 -3.71
C LEU A 71 -4.03 10.30 -3.18
N ARG A 72 -3.98 10.48 -1.88
CA ARG A 72 -2.88 11.17 -1.22
C ARG A 72 -1.64 10.28 -1.24
N VAL A 73 -0.48 10.84 -1.56
CA VAL A 73 0.81 10.13 -1.47
C VAL A 73 1.77 10.98 -0.67
N ALA A 74 2.43 10.37 0.33
CA ALA A 74 3.34 11.04 1.24
C ALA A 74 4.50 10.13 1.61
N THR A 75 5.63 10.70 2.03
CA THR A 75 6.68 9.87 2.64
C THR A 75 6.28 9.51 4.07
N PRO A 76 6.86 8.45 4.67
CA PRO A 76 6.61 8.14 6.07
C PRO A 76 6.92 9.31 7.01
N GLY A 77 7.96 10.08 6.72
CA GLY A 77 8.34 11.25 7.51
C GLY A 77 7.25 12.33 7.47
N ASP A 78 6.83 12.74 6.27
CA ASP A 78 5.78 13.75 6.10
C ASP A 78 4.47 13.32 6.78
N TYR A 79 4.09 12.05 6.62
CA TYR A 79 2.85 11.54 7.21
C TYR A 79 2.90 11.51 8.74
N LEU A 80 4.06 11.15 9.33
CA LEU A 80 4.22 11.17 10.79
C LEU A 80 4.18 12.59 11.34
N GLU A 81 4.84 13.55 10.69
CA GLU A 81 4.83 14.96 11.11
C GLU A 81 3.42 15.53 11.18
N GLU A 82 2.55 15.16 10.22
CA GLU A 82 1.15 15.60 10.22
C GLU A 82 0.28 14.93 11.29
N LEU A 83 0.60 13.70 11.70
CA LEU A 83 -0.17 13.01 12.75
C LEU A 83 0.14 13.54 14.15
N ILE A 84 1.34 14.09 14.34
CA ILE A 84 1.82 14.57 15.64
C ILE A 84 1.67 16.09 15.81
N SER A 85 1.29 16.81 14.74
CA SER A 85 1.00 18.26 14.76
C SER A 85 -0.43 18.56 15.20
#